data_AF-A0A257QZP3-F1
#
_entry.id   AF-A0A257QZP3-F1
#
_cell.length_a   1.000
_cell.length_b   1.000
_cell.length_c   1.000
_cell.angle_alpha   90.00
_cell.angle_beta   90.00
_cell.angle_gamma   90.00
#
_symmetry.space_group_name_H-M   'P 1'
#
loop_
_entity.id
_entity.type
_entity.pdbx_description
1 polymer ?
#
loop_
_entity_poly.entity_id
_entity_poly.type
_entity_poly.pdbx_seq_one_letter_code
_entity_poly.pdbx_strand_id
1 'polypeptide(L)'
;MMAGLFEQATGDDPISAAQNVMYRAWEATDRRARIRLAKQALTICPHCADAYVLLAEEDARSVEPALAYYRLGVEAGEKAIGPQGFREYAGHFWGFLETRPYMRARQGLAVALWALGQHQEAIGHCQAMLELNPNDNQGIRYLLAGYLLALGLTDALKQLLGQFEDDGTAMWLYTRALLAFRENSPEADRLVEAAWSENSYVPEFLSGRRPVVASQDGYITLGGEDEAGEYVKDNGEAWRATPGAIEWLNQVAAALVPKRQGGRPGRR
;
A
#
# COMPACT_ATOMS: atom_id res chain seq x y z
N MET A 1 13.19 9.94 30.81
CA MET A 1 12.34 9.09 31.67
C MET A 1 10.89 9.47 31.41
N MET A 2 10.22 8.73 30.53
CA MET A 2 8.76 8.76 30.38
C MET A 2 8.24 7.40 30.86
N ALA A 3 8.28 7.22 32.18
CA ALA A 3 7.61 6.12 32.85
C ALA A 3 6.32 6.70 33.43
N GLY A 4 5.18 6.30 32.89
CA GLY A 4 3.86 6.71 33.38
C GLY A 4 2.95 7.14 32.25
N LEU A 5 2.24 6.16 31.69
CA LEU A 5 0.85 6.18 31.21
C LEU A 5 0.62 4.92 30.35
N PHE A 6 0.93 3.75 30.92
CA PHE A 6 0.22 2.54 30.54
C PHE A 6 -0.97 2.45 31.50
N GLU A 7 -2.00 3.23 31.22
CA GLU A 7 -3.32 2.88 31.73
C GLU A 7 -3.67 1.60 30.98
N GLN A 8 -3.46 0.46 31.65
CA GLN A 8 -3.97 -0.82 31.16
C GLN A 8 -5.47 -0.60 30.93
N ALA A 9 -5.91 -0.61 29.68
CA ALA A 9 -7.32 -0.69 29.36
C ALA A 9 -7.86 -1.88 30.15
N THR A 10 -8.61 -1.58 31.22
CA THR A 10 -9.27 -2.60 32.01
C THR A 10 -10.18 -3.35 31.04
N GLY A 11 -10.27 -4.67 31.17
CA GLY A 11 -11.11 -5.52 30.29
C GLY A 11 -12.62 -5.24 30.38
N ASP A 12 -13.03 -4.06 30.87
CA ASP A 12 -14.38 -3.65 31.20
C ASP A 12 -14.97 -2.60 30.22
N ASP A 13 -14.19 -2.07 29.27
CA ASP A 13 -14.72 -1.15 28.24
C ASP A 13 -15.37 -1.92 27.05
N PRO A 14 -16.58 -1.53 26.60
CA PRO A 14 -17.24 -2.17 25.46
C PRO A 14 -16.42 -2.24 24.16
N ILE A 15 -15.57 -1.24 23.86
CA ILE A 15 -14.74 -1.28 22.64
C ILE A 15 -13.71 -2.40 22.77
N SER A 16 -13.03 -2.50 23.91
CA SER A 16 -12.07 -3.57 24.20
C SER A 16 -12.73 -4.97 24.15
N ALA A 17 -13.94 -5.09 24.68
CA ALA A 17 -14.72 -6.34 24.59
C ALA A 17 -15.08 -6.70 23.14
N ALA A 18 -15.47 -5.73 22.32
CA ALA A 18 -15.74 -5.93 20.89
C ALA A 18 -14.46 -6.32 20.13
N GLN A 19 -13.33 -5.68 20.44
CA GLN A 19 -12.03 -6.00 19.83
C GLN A 19 -11.57 -7.43 20.15
N ASN A 20 -11.84 -7.93 21.36
CA ASN A 20 -11.57 -9.33 21.70
C ASN A 20 -12.38 -10.33 20.86
N VAL A 21 -13.60 -9.97 20.46
CA VAL A 21 -14.38 -10.76 19.49
C VAL A 21 -13.75 -10.69 18.10
N MET A 22 -13.17 -9.56 17.72
CA MET A 22 -12.47 -9.42 16.43
C MET A 22 -11.22 -10.29 16.33
N TYR A 23 -10.43 -10.45 17.40
CA TYR A 23 -9.30 -11.40 17.38
C TYR A 23 -9.76 -12.82 17.06
N ARG A 24 -10.86 -13.27 17.70
CA ARG A 24 -11.48 -14.57 17.38
C ARG A 24 -12.03 -14.63 15.97
N ALA A 25 -12.53 -13.51 15.44
CA ALA A 25 -13.00 -13.43 14.07
C ALA A 25 -11.83 -13.66 13.10
N TRP A 26 -10.67 -13.04 13.30
CA TRP A 26 -9.52 -13.23 12.42
C TRP A 26 -8.89 -14.63 12.50
N GLU A 27 -8.94 -15.28 13.66
CA GLU A 27 -8.52 -16.68 13.83
C GLU A 27 -9.47 -17.69 13.18
N ALA A 28 -10.73 -17.31 12.91
CA ALA A 28 -11.70 -18.19 12.31
C ALA A 28 -11.42 -18.42 10.81
N THR A 29 -11.42 -19.68 10.40
CA THR A 29 -11.19 -20.10 9.00
C THR A 29 -12.45 -20.04 8.13
N ASP A 30 -13.64 -20.15 8.72
CA ASP A 30 -14.92 -20.09 8.00
C ASP A 30 -15.38 -18.63 7.82
N ARG A 31 -15.53 -18.20 6.56
CA ARG A 31 -16.03 -16.86 6.20
C ARG A 31 -17.35 -16.51 6.89
N ARG A 32 -18.29 -17.46 7.00
CA ARG A 32 -19.59 -17.18 7.66
C ARG A 32 -19.40 -16.94 9.16
N ALA A 33 -18.49 -17.65 9.82
CA ALA A 33 -18.14 -17.43 11.22
C ALA A 33 -17.48 -16.07 11.43
N ARG A 34 -16.53 -15.67 10.57
CA ARG A 34 -15.88 -14.35 10.58
C ARG A 34 -16.93 -13.22 10.56
N ILE A 35 -17.87 -13.29 9.61
CA ILE A 35 -18.96 -12.31 9.46
C ILE A 35 -19.88 -12.29 10.70
N ARG A 36 -20.26 -13.45 11.24
CA ARG A 36 -21.09 -13.52 12.45
C ARG A 36 -20.40 -12.89 13.66
N LEU A 37 -19.11 -13.15 13.84
CA LEU A 37 -18.32 -12.59 14.94
C LEU A 37 -18.16 -11.08 14.80
N ALA A 38 -17.92 -10.56 13.59
CA ALA A 38 -17.90 -9.11 13.37
C ALA A 38 -19.26 -8.44 13.69
N LYS A 39 -20.37 -9.05 13.27
CA LYS A 39 -21.72 -8.56 13.64
C LYS A 39 -21.98 -8.64 15.16
N GLN A 40 -21.44 -9.66 15.83
CA GLN A 40 -21.47 -9.75 17.29
C GLN A 40 -20.65 -8.64 17.94
N ALA A 41 -19.45 -8.33 17.45
CA ALA A 41 -18.62 -7.24 17.94
C ALA A 41 -19.38 -5.89 17.84
N LEU A 42 -20.06 -5.63 16.73
CA LEU A 42 -20.90 -4.43 16.57
C LEU A 42 -22.11 -4.38 17.49
N THR A 43 -22.63 -5.54 17.92
CA THR A 43 -23.70 -5.61 18.92
C THR A 43 -23.19 -5.23 20.32
N ILE A 44 -21.93 -5.55 20.62
CA ILE A 44 -21.26 -5.17 21.88
C ILE A 44 -20.90 -3.68 21.86
N CYS A 45 -20.27 -3.23 20.78
CA CYS A 45 -19.90 -1.83 20.60
C CYS A 45 -19.99 -1.41 19.12
N PRO A 46 -20.85 -0.43 18.78
CA PRO A 46 -20.95 0.08 17.40
C PRO A 46 -19.71 0.87 16.98
N HIS A 47 -18.77 1.18 17.89
CA HIS A 47 -17.52 1.89 17.58
C HIS A 47 -16.35 0.93 17.24
N CYS A 48 -16.62 -0.37 17.07
CA CYS A 48 -15.62 -1.36 16.68
C CYS A 48 -15.27 -1.25 15.17
N ALA A 49 -14.33 -0.36 14.83
CA ALA A 49 -13.94 -0.09 13.44
C ALA A 49 -13.50 -1.34 12.66
N ASP A 50 -12.74 -2.25 13.28
CA ASP A 50 -12.28 -3.48 12.64
C ASP A 50 -13.42 -4.42 12.24
N ALA A 51 -14.55 -4.36 12.93
CA ALA A 51 -15.72 -5.16 12.56
C ALA A 51 -16.29 -4.69 11.21
N TYR A 52 -16.31 -3.38 10.99
CA TYR A 52 -16.69 -2.82 9.70
C TYR A 52 -15.67 -3.13 8.60
N VAL A 53 -14.37 -3.10 8.91
CA VAL A 53 -13.31 -3.53 7.97
C VAL A 53 -13.55 -4.96 7.51
N LEU A 54 -13.72 -5.89 8.46
CA LEU A 54 -13.99 -7.30 8.12
C LEU A 54 -15.26 -7.45 7.31
N LEU A 55 -16.34 -6.72 7.63
CA LEU A 55 -17.58 -6.76 6.84
C LEU A 55 -17.41 -6.19 5.42
N ALA A 56 -16.56 -5.17 5.25
CA ALA A 56 -16.22 -4.64 3.94
C ALA A 56 -15.46 -5.67 3.09
N GLU A 57 -14.54 -6.41 3.70
CA GLU A 57 -13.73 -7.44 3.02
C GLU A 57 -14.53 -8.73 2.75
N GLU A 58 -15.37 -9.13 3.70
CA GLU A 58 -15.96 -10.47 3.73
C GLU A 58 -17.46 -10.48 3.45
N ASP A 59 -18.26 -9.48 3.81
CA ASP A 59 -19.73 -9.50 3.64
C ASP A 59 -20.17 -8.73 2.38
N ALA A 60 -19.41 -7.69 2.00
CA ALA A 60 -19.69 -6.92 0.80
C ALA A 60 -19.60 -7.79 -0.48
N ARG A 61 -20.47 -7.51 -1.45
CA ARG A 61 -20.53 -8.23 -2.73
C ARG A 61 -19.98 -7.43 -3.91
N SER A 62 -19.70 -6.15 -3.70
CA SER A 62 -19.08 -5.24 -4.65
C SER A 62 -18.39 -4.10 -3.90
N VAL A 63 -17.74 -3.21 -4.64
CA VAL A 63 -16.97 -2.10 -4.06
C VAL A 63 -17.88 -1.07 -3.37
N GLU A 64 -19.11 -0.86 -3.84
CA GLU A 64 -20.02 0.14 -3.28
C GLU A 64 -20.51 -0.21 -1.85
N PRO A 65 -20.97 -1.44 -1.56
CA PRO A 65 -21.23 -1.86 -0.19
C PRO A 65 -19.97 -1.88 0.68
N ALA A 66 -18.80 -2.23 0.12
CA ALA A 66 -17.54 -2.19 0.85
C ALA A 66 -17.19 -0.75 1.27
N LEU A 67 -17.35 0.22 0.35
CA LEU A 67 -17.18 1.65 0.63
C LEU A 67 -18.06 2.10 1.81
N ALA A 68 -19.34 1.69 1.82
CA ALA A 68 -20.26 2.04 2.91
C ALA A 68 -19.79 1.49 4.26
N TYR A 69 -19.32 0.24 4.30
CA TYR A 69 -18.73 -0.33 5.50
C TYR A 69 -17.44 0.39 5.92
N TYR A 70 -16.53 0.71 5.00
CA TYR A 70 -15.31 1.45 5.34
C TYR A 70 -15.61 2.86 5.88
N ARG A 71 -16.59 3.57 5.32
CA ARG A 71 -17.05 4.87 5.87
C ARG A 71 -17.55 4.73 7.31
N LEU A 72 -18.36 3.70 7.59
CA LEU A 72 -18.80 3.39 8.95
C LEU A 72 -17.63 3.02 9.88
N GLY A 73 -16.65 2.28 9.38
CA GLY A 73 -15.43 1.93 10.12
C GLY A 73 -14.59 3.15 10.49
N VAL A 74 -14.43 4.09 9.57
CA VAL A 74 -13.73 5.37 9.81
C VAL A 74 -14.48 6.19 10.86
N GLU A 75 -15.79 6.36 10.73
CA GLU A 75 -16.62 7.09 11.71
C GLU A 75 -16.58 6.42 13.10
N ALA A 76 -16.67 5.09 13.15
CA ALA A 76 -16.55 4.31 14.37
C ALA A 76 -15.20 4.52 15.06
N GLY A 77 -14.11 4.47 14.28
CA GLY A 77 -12.76 4.74 14.77
C GLY A 77 -12.59 6.18 15.28
N GLU A 78 -13.18 7.16 14.59
CA GLU A 78 -13.15 8.56 15.03
C GLU A 78 -13.82 8.75 16.39
N LYS A 79 -14.98 8.11 16.58
CA LYS A 79 -15.71 8.13 17.86
C LYS A 79 -14.96 7.39 18.97
N ALA A 80 -14.31 6.28 18.65
CA ALA A 80 -13.54 5.49 19.61
C ALA A 80 -12.29 6.24 20.11
N ILE A 81 -11.55 6.90 19.21
CA ILE A 81 -10.33 7.65 19.55
C ILE A 81 -10.67 8.99 20.21
N GLY A 82 -11.70 9.68 19.70
CA GLY A 82 -12.11 10.99 20.17
C GLY A 82 -11.11 12.12 19.88
N PRO A 83 -11.53 13.39 19.98
CA PRO A 83 -10.72 14.53 19.57
C PRO A 83 -9.43 14.71 20.38
N GLN A 84 -9.42 14.25 21.65
CA GLN A 84 -8.21 14.29 22.47
C GLN A 84 -7.20 13.24 22.01
N GLY A 85 -7.64 12.00 21.77
CA GLY A 85 -6.77 10.93 21.24
C GLY A 85 -6.16 11.30 19.89
N PHE A 86 -6.92 11.96 19.01
CA PHE A 86 -6.36 12.47 17.74
C PHE A 86 -5.22 13.46 17.94
N ARG A 87 -5.29 14.32 18.95
CA ARG A 87 -4.21 15.26 19.27
C ARG A 87 -3.02 14.57 19.91
N GLU A 88 -3.27 13.66 20.86
CA GLU A 88 -2.22 12.99 21.62
C GLU A 88 -1.42 12.01 20.77
N TYR A 89 -2.08 11.29 19.88
CA TYR A 89 -1.45 10.24 19.07
C TYR A 89 -0.93 10.72 17.71
N ALA A 90 -1.22 11.97 17.30
CA ALA A 90 -0.81 12.52 16.01
C ALA A 90 0.69 12.30 15.74
N GLY A 91 1.02 11.84 14.54
CA GLY A 91 2.39 11.48 14.14
C GLY A 91 2.85 10.10 14.63
N HIS A 92 2.07 9.43 15.48
CA HIS A 92 2.42 8.15 16.09
C HIS A 92 1.26 7.14 16.07
N PHE A 93 0.26 7.33 15.20
CA PHE A 93 -0.97 6.51 15.17
C PHE A 93 -0.70 5.01 15.04
N TRP A 94 0.41 4.57 14.46
CA TRP A 94 0.70 3.14 14.39
C TRP A 94 1.28 2.56 15.70
N GLY A 95 1.91 3.40 16.52
CA GLY A 95 2.51 3.00 17.79
C GLY A 95 1.47 2.61 18.85
N PHE A 96 0.26 3.16 18.77
CA PHE A 96 -0.84 2.89 19.68
C PHE A 96 -1.80 1.87 19.06
N LEU A 97 -2.24 0.87 19.84
CA LEU A 97 -3.06 -0.22 19.32
C LEU A 97 -4.49 0.25 19.03
N GLU A 98 -4.97 1.20 19.82
CA GLU A 98 -6.31 1.76 19.84
C GLU A 98 -6.63 2.55 18.56
N THR A 99 -5.61 3.10 17.90
CA THR A 99 -5.71 3.88 16.66
C THR A 99 -5.59 3.04 15.39
N ARG A 100 -5.08 1.80 15.47
CA ARG A 100 -4.91 0.93 14.30
C ARG A 100 -6.21 0.52 13.61
N PRO A 101 -7.32 0.24 14.32
CA PRO A 101 -8.61 -0.05 13.68
C PRO A 101 -9.07 1.09 12.77
N TYR A 102 -8.92 2.34 13.21
CA TYR A 102 -9.20 3.53 12.40
C TYR A 102 -8.32 3.59 11.15
N MET A 103 -7.01 3.37 11.31
CA MET A 103 -6.07 3.44 10.20
C MET A 103 -6.33 2.35 9.15
N ARG A 104 -6.71 1.12 9.56
CA ARG A 104 -7.13 0.06 8.62
C ARG A 104 -8.41 0.43 7.88
N ALA A 105 -9.42 0.95 8.58
CA ALA A 105 -10.65 1.40 7.95
C ALA A 105 -10.41 2.53 6.93
N ARG A 106 -9.52 3.47 7.27
CA ARG A 106 -9.18 4.60 6.38
C ARG A 106 -8.40 4.16 5.14
N GLN A 107 -7.51 3.17 5.26
CA GLN A 107 -6.83 2.56 4.11
C GLN A 107 -7.84 1.88 3.18
N GLY A 108 -8.73 1.04 3.72
CA GLY A 108 -9.77 0.38 2.94
C GLY A 108 -10.72 1.38 2.25
N LEU A 109 -11.05 2.48 2.94
CA LEU A 109 -11.83 3.57 2.36
C LEU A 109 -11.11 4.20 1.15
N ALA A 110 -9.81 4.53 1.28
CA ALA A 110 -9.04 5.11 0.17
C ALA A 110 -9.01 4.18 -1.06
N VAL A 111 -8.79 2.89 -0.84
CA VAL A 111 -8.76 1.88 -1.92
C VAL A 111 -10.14 1.75 -2.59
N ALA A 112 -11.22 1.69 -1.82
CA ALA A 112 -12.58 1.60 -2.36
C ALA A 112 -12.98 2.86 -3.13
N LEU A 113 -12.62 4.05 -2.63
CA LEU A 113 -12.84 5.32 -3.33
C LEU A 113 -12.12 5.36 -4.67
N TRP A 114 -10.85 4.94 -4.70
CA TRP A 114 -10.07 4.88 -5.93
C TRP A 114 -10.72 3.98 -6.98
N ALA A 115 -11.14 2.77 -6.57
CA ALA A 115 -11.81 1.81 -7.45
C ALA A 115 -13.15 2.33 -8.01
N LEU A 116 -13.81 3.26 -7.32
CA LEU A 116 -15.05 3.91 -7.76
C LEU A 116 -14.82 5.23 -8.51
N GLY A 117 -13.57 5.57 -8.86
CA GLY A 117 -13.25 6.79 -9.58
C GLY A 117 -13.24 8.07 -8.72
N GLN A 118 -13.42 7.95 -7.40
CA GLN A 118 -13.40 9.08 -6.46
C GLN A 118 -11.95 9.42 -6.07
N HIS A 119 -11.12 9.69 -7.07
CA HIS A 119 -9.66 9.72 -6.93
C HIS A 119 -9.14 10.80 -5.99
N GLN A 120 -9.73 12.00 -6.01
CA GLN A 120 -9.28 13.10 -5.15
C GLN A 120 -9.57 12.83 -3.67
N GLU A 121 -10.71 12.20 -3.35
CA GLU A 121 -11.04 11.81 -1.98
C GLU A 121 -10.10 10.70 -1.50
N ALA A 122 -9.81 9.71 -2.35
CA ALA A 122 -8.84 8.65 -2.07
C ALA A 122 -7.44 9.20 -1.73
N ILE A 123 -6.94 10.14 -2.54
CA ILE A 123 -5.65 10.82 -2.30
C ILE A 123 -5.68 11.57 -0.97
N GLY A 124 -6.76 12.30 -0.67
CA GLY A 124 -6.91 13.03 0.59
C GLY A 124 -6.87 12.10 1.81
N HIS A 125 -7.46 10.91 1.73
CA HIS A 125 -7.34 9.91 2.80
C HIS A 125 -5.90 9.41 2.97
N CYS A 126 -5.19 9.10 1.88
CA CYS A 126 -3.79 8.66 1.94
C CYS A 126 -2.88 9.75 2.55
N GLN A 127 -3.02 11.01 2.12
CA GLN A 127 -2.23 12.13 2.64
C GLN A 127 -2.45 12.32 4.15
N ALA A 128 -3.70 12.33 4.59
CA ALA A 128 -4.01 12.47 6.00
C ALA A 128 -3.54 11.26 6.83
N MET A 129 -3.51 10.05 6.26
CA MET A 129 -2.89 8.90 6.93
C MET A 129 -1.38 9.08 7.12
N LEU A 130 -0.67 9.66 6.15
CA LEU A 130 0.76 9.98 6.28
C LEU A 130 1.02 11.10 7.29
N GLU A 131 0.10 12.04 7.48
CA GLU A 131 0.18 13.04 8.56
C GLU A 131 0.04 12.39 9.95
N LEU A 132 -0.89 11.43 10.09
CA LEU A 132 -1.13 10.72 11.35
C LEU A 132 -0.03 9.70 11.66
N ASN A 133 0.61 9.15 10.62
CA ASN A 133 1.69 8.17 10.71
C ASN A 133 2.80 8.43 9.65
N PRO A 134 3.68 9.43 9.86
CA PRO A 134 4.73 9.81 8.91
C PRO A 134 5.80 8.72 8.70
N ASN A 135 5.95 7.80 9.65
CA ASN A 135 6.82 6.62 9.49
C ASN A 135 6.24 5.58 8.53
N ASP A 136 4.97 5.75 8.13
CA ASP A 136 4.26 4.96 7.13
C ASP A 136 4.43 3.44 7.26
N ASN A 137 4.19 2.93 8.47
CA ASN A 137 4.29 1.51 8.75
C ASN A 137 3.33 0.63 7.93
N GLN A 138 2.26 1.21 7.36
CA GLN A 138 1.28 0.50 6.54
C GLN A 138 1.62 0.52 5.04
N GLY A 139 2.63 1.30 4.62
CA GLY A 139 2.98 1.43 3.20
C GLY A 139 1.98 2.26 2.39
N ILE A 140 1.28 3.22 3.02
CA ILE A 140 0.37 4.15 2.35
C ILE A 140 1.09 4.98 1.28
N ARG A 141 2.40 5.24 1.45
CA ARG A 141 3.20 5.94 0.44
C ARG A 141 3.17 5.24 -0.91
N TYR A 142 3.08 3.90 -0.95
CA TYR A 142 3.03 3.15 -2.21
C TYR A 142 1.70 3.34 -2.93
N LEU A 143 0.57 3.28 -2.20
CA LEU A 143 -0.75 3.58 -2.73
C LEU A 143 -0.81 5.03 -3.25
N LEU A 144 -0.35 5.98 -2.45
CA LEU A 144 -0.36 7.39 -2.82
C LEU A 144 0.53 7.65 -4.05
N ALA A 145 1.73 7.07 -4.11
CA ALA A 145 2.62 7.20 -5.26
C ALA A 145 1.95 6.68 -6.54
N GLY A 146 1.32 5.49 -6.49
CA GLY A 146 0.58 4.94 -7.62
C GLY A 146 -0.58 5.85 -8.07
N TYR A 147 -1.34 6.39 -7.12
CA TYR A 147 -2.45 7.31 -7.42
C TYR A 147 -1.99 8.61 -8.08
N LEU A 148 -0.94 9.22 -7.55
CA LEU A 148 -0.37 10.46 -8.10
C LEU A 148 0.24 10.20 -9.49
N LEU A 149 0.91 9.06 -9.68
CA LEU A 149 1.49 8.67 -10.96
C LEU A 149 0.41 8.43 -12.04
N ALA A 150 -0.67 7.74 -11.68
CA ALA A 150 -1.79 7.44 -12.57
C ALA A 150 -2.55 8.70 -13.03
N LEU A 151 -2.69 9.69 -12.14
CA LEU A 151 -3.32 10.98 -12.49
C LEU A 151 -2.36 11.99 -13.12
N GLY A 152 -1.06 11.69 -13.22
CA GLY A 152 -0.07 12.63 -13.73
C GLY A 152 0.15 13.85 -12.83
N LEU A 153 -0.07 13.71 -11.51
CA LEU A 153 0.16 14.76 -10.52
C LEU A 153 1.65 14.84 -10.15
N THR A 154 2.47 15.23 -11.13
CA THR A 154 3.94 15.22 -11.11
C THR A 154 4.54 15.91 -9.89
N ASP A 155 4.12 17.13 -9.57
CA ASP A 155 4.74 17.90 -8.47
C ASP A 155 4.48 17.25 -7.11
N ALA A 156 3.25 16.79 -6.87
CA ALA A 156 2.89 16.07 -5.66
C ALA A 156 3.63 14.73 -5.56
N LEU A 157 3.77 14.02 -6.70
CA LEU A 157 4.55 12.78 -6.74
C LEU A 157 6.02 13.03 -6.40
N LYS A 158 6.65 14.08 -6.96
CA LYS A 158 8.03 14.46 -6.64
C LYS A 158 8.20 14.78 -5.15
N GLN A 159 7.27 15.54 -4.58
CA GLN A 159 7.31 15.85 -3.15
C GLN A 159 7.26 14.58 -2.30
N LEU A 160 6.36 13.65 -2.63
CA LEU A 160 6.26 12.38 -1.93
C LEU A 160 7.53 11.54 -2.11
N LEU A 161 8.06 11.44 -3.34
CA LEU A 161 9.30 10.71 -3.65
C LEU A 161 10.50 11.24 -2.87
N GLY A 162 10.59 12.56 -2.69
CA GLY A 162 11.61 13.21 -1.88
C GLY A 162 11.43 13.00 -0.37
N GLN A 163 10.19 12.86 0.12
CA GLN A 163 9.93 12.59 1.54
C GLN A 163 10.46 11.21 1.98
N PHE A 164 10.45 10.23 1.08
CA PHE A 164 11.00 8.88 1.33
C PHE A 164 12.15 8.56 0.36
N GLU A 165 13.14 9.45 0.25
CA GLU A 165 14.20 9.34 -0.76
C GLU A 165 15.07 8.07 -0.65
N ASP A 166 15.16 7.49 0.55
CA ASP A 166 15.93 6.28 0.87
C ASP A 166 15.17 4.97 0.55
N ASP A 167 13.92 5.03 0.05
CA ASP A 167 13.17 3.83 -0.31
C ASP A 167 13.76 3.20 -1.59
N GLY A 168 14.43 2.06 -1.41
CA GLY A 168 15.09 1.30 -2.47
C GLY A 168 14.22 0.24 -3.15
N THR A 169 12.91 0.21 -2.88
CA THR A 169 12.02 -0.78 -3.50
C THR A 169 11.84 -0.54 -5.00
N ALA A 170 11.44 -1.59 -5.73
CA ALA A 170 11.07 -1.48 -7.13
C ALA A 170 9.95 -0.42 -7.33
N MET A 171 9.00 -0.32 -6.38
CA MET A 171 7.94 0.68 -6.38
C MET A 171 8.49 2.10 -6.48
N TRP A 172 9.51 2.43 -5.70
CA TRP A 172 10.06 3.78 -5.68
C TRP A 172 10.99 4.05 -6.85
N LEU A 173 11.95 3.13 -7.09
CA LEU A 173 13.00 3.33 -8.07
C LEU A 173 12.46 3.40 -9.49
N TYR A 174 11.55 2.49 -9.86
CA TYR A 174 10.96 2.52 -11.19
C TYR A 174 9.95 3.65 -11.37
N THR A 175 9.28 4.11 -10.31
CA THR A 175 8.41 5.31 -10.39
C THR A 175 9.24 6.56 -10.67
N ARG A 176 10.39 6.71 -10.00
CA ARG A 176 11.37 7.78 -10.28
C ARG A 176 11.90 7.72 -11.71
N ALA A 177 12.23 6.52 -12.19
CA ALA A 177 12.70 6.32 -13.56
C ALA A 177 11.66 6.72 -14.61
N LEU A 178 10.39 6.29 -14.45
CA LEU A 178 9.31 6.68 -15.35
C LEU A 178 9.07 8.20 -15.35
N LEU A 179 9.13 8.81 -14.17
CA LEU A 179 8.97 10.25 -14.04
C LEU A 179 10.08 11.01 -14.77
N ALA A 180 11.34 10.61 -14.58
CA ALA A 180 12.48 11.21 -15.27
C ALA A 180 12.37 11.06 -16.79
N PHE A 181 11.90 9.90 -17.27
CA PHE A 181 11.63 9.69 -18.69
C PHE A 181 10.56 10.64 -19.23
N ARG A 182 9.42 10.78 -18.53
CA ARG A 182 8.34 11.70 -18.92
C ARG A 182 8.81 13.15 -19.04
N GLU A 183 9.81 13.53 -18.26
CA GLU A 183 10.37 14.88 -18.22
C GLU A 183 11.58 15.09 -19.14
N ASN A 184 12.02 14.05 -19.85
CA ASN A 184 13.27 14.06 -20.64
C ASN A 184 14.49 14.45 -19.80
N SER A 185 14.53 14.01 -18.53
CA SER A 185 15.65 14.29 -17.65
C SER A 185 16.91 13.52 -18.11
N PRO A 186 18.09 14.16 -18.11
CA PRO A 186 19.35 13.49 -18.49
C PRO A 186 19.75 12.38 -17.52
N GLU A 187 19.14 12.31 -16.33
CA GLU A 187 19.35 11.27 -15.32
C GLU A 187 18.49 10.01 -15.55
N ALA A 188 17.57 10.01 -16.52
CA ALA A 188 16.60 8.93 -16.71
C ALA A 188 17.28 7.55 -16.87
N ASP A 189 18.30 7.45 -17.72
CA ASP A 189 19.02 6.20 -17.96
C ASP A 189 19.69 5.70 -16.68
N ARG A 190 20.39 6.59 -15.95
CA ARG A 190 21.02 6.26 -14.66
C ARG A 190 20.00 5.77 -13.62
N LEU A 191 18.81 6.35 -13.58
CA LEU A 191 17.75 5.93 -12.65
C LEU A 191 17.20 4.55 -13.00
N VAL A 192 17.07 4.22 -14.29
CA VAL A 192 16.74 2.84 -14.72
C VAL A 192 17.84 1.86 -14.36
N GLU A 193 19.11 2.22 -14.56
CA GLU A 193 20.23 1.34 -14.20
C GLU A 193 20.23 1.00 -12.70
N ALA A 194 19.97 1.99 -11.85
CA ALA A 194 19.81 1.79 -10.41
C ALA A 194 18.59 0.91 -10.10
N ALA A 195 17.43 1.23 -10.68
CA ALA A 195 16.20 0.44 -10.48
C ALA A 195 16.38 -1.03 -10.92
N TRP A 196 17.04 -1.25 -12.04
CA TRP A 196 17.33 -2.59 -12.58
C TRP A 196 18.30 -3.38 -11.70
N SER A 197 19.28 -2.70 -11.09
CA SER A 197 20.25 -3.33 -10.20
C SER A 197 19.58 -3.87 -8.92
N GLU A 198 18.54 -3.20 -8.44
CA GLU A 198 17.74 -3.66 -7.30
C GLU A 198 16.68 -4.68 -7.70
N ASN A 199 16.01 -4.50 -8.86
CA ASN A 199 15.02 -5.44 -9.34
C ASN A 199 15.02 -5.59 -10.87
N SER A 200 15.75 -6.59 -11.35
CA SER A 200 15.95 -6.83 -12.78
C SER A 200 14.73 -7.40 -13.55
N TYR A 201 13.65 -7.78 -12.85
CA TYR A 201 12.49 -8.48 -13.43
C TYR A 201 11.45 -7.55 -14.06
N VAL A 202 11.33 -6.31 -13.57
CA VAL A 202 10.31 -5.34 -14.00
C VAL A 202 10.28 -5.11 -15.52
N PRO A 203 11.41 -4.95 -16.24
CA PRO A 203 11.38 -4.74 -17.70
C PRO A 203 10.76 -5.90 -18.47
N GLU A 204 11.05 -7.15 -18.08
CA GLU A 204 10.50 -8.34 -18.74
C GLU A 204 9.01 -8.51 -18.49
N PHE A 205 8.54 -8.15 -17.30
CA PHE A 205 7.13 -8.14 -16.95
C PHE A 205 6.36 -7.04 -17.69
N LEU A 206 6.89 -5.80 -17.72
CA LEU A 206 6.25 -4.70 -18.45
C LEU A 206 6.18 -4.95 -19.96
N SER A 207 7.18 -5.62 -20.54
CA SER A 207 7.20 -5.98 -21.96
C SER A 207 6.42 -7.25 -22.30
N GLY A 208 5.89 -7.96 -21.30
CA GLY A 208 5.17 -9.22 -21.50
C GLY A 208 6.06 -10.38 -21.97
N ARG A 209 7.40 -10.24 -21.89
CA ARG A 209 8.35 -11.32 -22.23
C ARG A 209 8.32 -12.45 -21.21
N ARG A 210 7.86 -12.14 -20.00
CA ARG A 210 7.66 -13.10 -18.91
C ARG A 210 6.33 -12.80 -18.21
N PRO A 211 5.54 -13.83 -17.81
CA PRO A 211 4.33 -13.61 -17.04
C PRO A 211 4.65 -13.02 -15.67
N VAL A 212 3.77 -12.12 -15.21
CA VAL A 212 3.82 -11.52 -13.87
C VAL A 212 3.65 -12.60 -12.80
N VAL A 213 4.47 -12.52 -11.75
CA VAL A 213 4.39 -13.40 -10.58
C VAL A 213 3.80 -12.62 -9.42
N ALA A 214 2.73 -13.14 -8.81
CA ALA A 214 2.13 -12.56 -7.61
C ALA A 214 2.74 -13.18 -6.34
N SER A 215 2.74 -12.42 -5.25
CA SER A 215 3.00 -12.95 -3.91
C SER A 215 2.02 -14.09 -3.58
N GLN A 216 2.51 -15.14 -2.92
CA GLN A 216 1.71 -16.33 -2.57
C GLN A 216 1.12 -16.27 -1.16
N ASP A 217 1.75 -15.53 -0.26
CA ASP A 217 1.46 -15.51 1.18
C ASP A 217 1.25 -14.08 1.71
N GLY A 218 1.21 -13.10 0.82
CA GLY A 218 1.05 -11.68 1.14
C GLY A 218 2.37 -11.00 1.53
N TYR A 219 3.49 -11.72 1.57
CA TYR A 219 4.81 -11.13 1.74
C TYR A 219 5.42 -10.81 0.38
N ILE A 220 6.18 -9.71 0.33
CA ILE A 220 6.92 -9.29 -0.86
C ILE A 220 8.41 -9.47 -0.58
N THR A 221 9.09 -10.19 -1.46
CA THR A 221 10.54 -10.39 -1.41
C THR A 221 11.24 -9.19 -2.04
N LEU A 222 12.01 -8.44 -1.26
CA LEU A 222 12.79 -7.32 -1.77
C LEU A 222 13.76 -7.78 -2.88
N GLY A 223 13.71 -7.14 -4.05
CA GLY A 223 14.45 -7.50 -5.26
C GLY A 223 13.91 -8.75 -5.98
N GLY A 224 12.81 -9.32 -5.50
CA GLY A 224 12.20 -10.55 -6.00
C GLY A 224 11.27 -10.36 -7.19
N GLU A 225 10.85 -11.48 -7.77
CA GLU A 225 9.86 -11.49 -8.85
C GLU A 225 8.46 -11.06 -8.38
N ASP A 226 8.10 -11.40 -7.15
CA ASP A 226 6.85 -10.99 -6.52
C ASP A 226 6.78 -9.46 -6.32
N GLU A 227 7.88 -8.82 -5.91
CA GLU A 227 7.97 -7.35 -5.84
C GLU A 227 7.79 -6.70 -7.22
N ALA A 228 8.49 -7.21 -8.23
CA ALA A 228 8.34 -6.73 -9.59
C ALA A 228 6.91 -6.90 -10.09
N GLY A 229 6.27 -8.01 -9.73
CA GLY A 229 4.90 -8.29 -10.11
C GLY A 229 3.90 -7.34 -9.48
N GLU A 230 4.05 -7.04 -8.19
CA GLU A 230 3.21 -6.05 -7.52
C GLU A 230 3.40 -4.65 -8.12
N TYR A 231 4.65 -4.25 -8.42
CA TYR A 231 4.91 -2.99 -9.11
C TYR A 231 4.23 -2.90 -10.47
N VAL A 232 4.33 -3.95 -11.29
CA VAL A 232 3.74 -3.96 -12.63
C VAL A 232 2.21 -4.01 -12.58
N LYS A 233 1.63 -4.69 -11.60
CA LYS A 233 0.19 -4.69 -11.35
C LYS A 233 -0.31 -3.28 -11.03
N ASP A 234 0.37 -2.57 -10.14
CA ASP A 234 -0.09 -1.26 -9.65
C ASP A 234 0.24 -0.12 -10.62
N ASN A 235 1.40 -0.17 -11.29
CA ASN A 235 1.94 0.96 -12.08
C ASN A 235 2.10 0.65 -13.56
N GLY A 236 1.88 -0.59 -14.00
CA GLY A 236 2.11 -0.99 -15.40
C GLY A 236 1.24 -0.23 -16.41
N GLU A 237 0.02 0.21 -16.01
CA GLU A 237 -0.81 1.06 -16.86
C GLU A 237 -0.16 2.43 -17.10
N ALA A 238 0.48 3.02 -16.10
CA ALA A 238 1.18 4.29 -16.23
C ALA A 238 2.35 4.19 -17.23
N TRP A 239 3.06 3.05 -17.26
CA TRP A 239 4.09 2.77 -18.27
C TRP A 239 3.50 2.63 -19.67
N ARG A 240 2.44 1.83 -19.82
CA ARG A 240 1.76 1.63 -21.11
C ARG A 240 1.16 2.92 -21.67
N ALA A 241 0.67 3.78 -20.79
CA ALA A 241 0.13 5.10 -21.14
C ALA A 241 1.22 6.12 -21.51
N THR A 242 2.51 5.81 -21.27
CA THR A 242 3.64 6.70 -21.59
C THR A 242 4.33 6.21 -22.88
N PRO A 243 4.15 6.89 -24.02
CA PRO A 243 4.70 6.44 -25.30
C PRO A 243 6.22 6.25 -25.25
N GLY A 244 6.71 5.09 -25.71
CA GLY A 244 8.14 4.79 -25.80
C GLY A 244 8.80 4.40 -24.47
N ALA A 245 8.11 4.50 -23.33
CA ALA A 245 8.73 4.26 -22.03
C ALA A 245 9.14 2.78 -21.84
N ILE A 246 8.30 1.85 -22.31
CA ILE A 246 8.61 0.41 -22.20
C ILE A 246 9.75 0.07 -23.16
N GLU A 247 9.74 0.56 -24.40
CA GLU A 247 10.81 0.33 -25.36
C GLU A 247 12.15 0.86 -24.85
N TRP A 248 12.16 2.10 -24.34
CA TRP A 248 13.33 2.71 -23.71
C TRP A 248 13.84 1.88 -22.53
N LEU A 249 12.97 1.52 -21.60
CA LEU A 249 13.34 0.71 -20.44
C LEU A 249 14.03 -0.61 -20.86
N ASN A 250 13.49 -1.28 -21.88
CA ASN A 250 14.05 -2.52 -22.39
C ASN A 250 15.38 -2.32 -23.11
N GLN A 251 15.59 -1.20 -23.80
CA GLN A 251 16.86 -0.88 -24.44
C GLN A 251 17.98 -0.68 -23.40
N VAL A 252 17.71 0.11 -22.36
CA VAL A 252 18.66 0.33 -21.26
C VAL A 252 18.94 -0.99 -20.54
N ALA A 253 17.89 -1.74 -20.17
CA ALA A 253 18.05 -3.03 -19.49
C ALA A 253 18.86 -4.06 -20.32
N ALA A 254 18.67 -4.11 -21.64
CA ALA A 254 19.41 -5.03 -22.51
C ALA A 254 20.93 -4.72 -22.55
N ALA A 255 21.32 -3.46 -22.37
CA ALA A 255 22.73 -3.06 -22.30
C ALA A 255 23.41 -3.51 -20.99
N LEU A 256 22.62 -3.75 -19.93
CA LEU A 256 23.10 -4.16 -18.60
C LEU A 256 23.29 -5.67 -18.46
N VAL A 257 22.62 -6.48 -19.29
CA VAL A 257 22.78 -7.93 -19.28
C VAL A 257 24.22 -8.31 -19.68
N PRO A 258 24.97 -9.06 -18.85
CA PRO A 258 26.31 -9.48 -19.20
C PRO A 258 26.30 -10.29 -20.51
N LYS A 259 27.06 -9.83 -21.52
CA LYS A 259 27.29 -10.63 -22.74
C LYS A 259 27.95 -11.95 -22.31
N ARG A 260 27.28 -13.09 -22.52
CA ARG A 260 27.89 -14.42 -22.36
C ARG A 260 29.20 -14.42 -23.12
N GLN A 261 30.34 -14.49 -22.42
CA GLN A 261 31.63 -14.71 -23.07
C GLN A 261 31.53 -16.03 -23.83
N GLY A 262 31.61 -15.95 -25.16
CA GLY A 262 31.55 -17.10 -26.04
C GLY A 262 32.54 -18.16 -25.58
N GLY A 263 32.06 -19.40 -25.47
CA GLY A 263 32.89 -20.54 -25.10
C GLY A 263 34.16 -20.54 -25.95
N ARG A 264 35.31 -20.62 -25.26
CA ARG A 264 36.59 -20.86 -25.92
C ARG A 264 36.42 -22.07 -26.84
N PRO A 265 36.82 -22.00 -28.13
CA PRO A 265 36.85 -23.20 -28.94
C PRO A 265 37.84 -24.16 -28.28
N GLY A 266 37.34 -25.35 -27.93
CA GLY A 266 38.15 -26.41 -27.35
C GLY A 266 39.32 -26.68 -28.28
N ARG A 267 40.54 -26.49 -27.77
CA ARG A 267 41.75 -26.94 -28.44
C ARG A 267 41.67 -28.46 -28.55
N ARG A 268 41.60 -28.97 -29.78
CA ARG A 268 42.11 -30.30 -30.14
C ARG A 268 43.48 -30.12 -30.75
#